data_AF-A0A938RXP0-F1
#
_entry.id   AF-A0A938RXP0-F1
#
_cell.length_a   1.000
_cell.length_b   1.000
_cell.length_c   1.000
_cell.angle_alpha   90.00
_cell.angle_beta   90.00
_cell.angle_gamma   90.00
#
_symmetry.space_group_name_H-M   'P 1'
#
loop_
_entity.id
_entity.type
_entity.pdbx_description
1 polymer ?
#
loop_
_entity_poly.entity_id
_entity_poly.type
_entity_poly.pdbx_seq_one_letter_code
_entity_poly.pdbx_strand_id
1 'polypeptide(L)'
;MTRLLKRGLNHYGLGDLDGAISCWEQARALDPENQAVHDYLETAYEENGGARKPPAPVTAGPRATGPAAGRPAQPAPTGRIVTDDDDTPKSGPIIEFDAEDDPDTQLQLALQSYKEGRFDDAWRELNDVAKSQPSRLDVQGYLQLVRNERAQTWAKEIGDQGRVLRRRISTAEIMKLKLKPDEGFMLAQVDGRLSIADLISLSTSDRVRTLEIIAKLIRDQIIE
;
A
#
# COMPACT_ATOMS: atom_id res chain seq x y z
N MET A 1 -8.52 -3.60 17.69
CA MET A 1 -7.31 -3.44 18.51
C MET A 1 -6.05 -3.88 17.76
N THR A 2 -5.80 -5.18 17.60
CA THR A 2 -4.56 -5.75 17.01
C THR A 2 -4.22 -5.27 15.60
N ARG A 3 -5.23 -4.98 14.77
CA ARG A 3 -5.06 -4.42 13.42
C ARG A 3 -4.43 -3.01 13.44
N LEU A 4 -4.81 -2.17 14.41
CA LEU A 4 -4.28 -0.82 14.55
C LEU A 4 -2.83 -0.83 15.04
N LEU A 5 -2.48 -1.76 15.92
CA LEU A 5 -1.10 -1.98 16.37
C LEU A 5 -0.16 -2.33 15.22
N LYS A 6 -0.52 -3.33 14.40
CA LYS A 6 0.27 -3.73 13.21
C LYS A 6 0.37 -2.61 12.17
N ARG A 7 -0.75 -1.93 11.90
CA ARG A 7 -0.76 -0.79 10.98
C ARG A 7 0.23 0.30 11.44
N GLY A 8 0.23 0.62 12.74
CA GLY A 8 1.18 1.58 13.27
C GLY A 8 2.64 1.13 13.16
N LEU A 9 2.93 -0.16 13.35
CA LEU A 9 4.28 -0.72 13.15
C LEU A 9 4.76 -0.64 11.70
N ASN A 10 3.87 -0.86 10.72
CA ASN A 10 4.20 -0.68 9.31
C ASN A 10 4.52 0.79 8.97
N HIS A 11 3.69 1.72 9.45
CA HIS A 11 3.96 3.15 9.30
C HIS A 11 5.33 3.52 9.92
N TYR A 12 5.62 3.01 11.11
CA TYR A 12 6.89 3.25 11.82
C TYR A 12 8.11 2.67 11.06
N GLY A 13 8.03 1.42 10.57
CA GLY A 13 9.10 0.80 9.79
C GLY A 13 9.38 1.49 8.44
N LEU A 14 8.40 2.21 7.90
CA LEU A 14 8.54 3.04 6.70
C LEU A 14 8.97 4.49 6.99
N GLY A 15 9.19 4.85 8.26
CA GLY A 15 9.56 6.19 8.70
C GLY A 15 8.41 7.20 8.75
N ASP A 16 7.16 6.76 8.57
CA ASP A 16 5.95 7.58 8.70
C ASP A 16 5.48 7.61 10.16
N LEU A 17 6.21 8.37 10.99
CA LEU A 17 5.96 8.48 12.43
C LEU A 17 4.56 9.00 12.77
N ASP A 18 4.04 9.97 12.01
CA ASP A 18 2.71 10.54 12.25
C ASP A 18 1.59 9.51 11.99
N GLY A 19 1.73 8.71 10.93
CA GLY A 19 0.83 7.60 10.64
C GLY A 19 0.88 6.50 11.71
N ALA A 20 2.07 6.23 12.24
CA ALA A 20 2.28 5.25 13.30
C ALA A 20 1.57 5.65 14.60
N ILE A 21 1.82 6.88 15.06
CA ILE A 21 1.23 7.47 16.27
C ILE A 21 -0.29 7.47 16.18
N SER A 22 -0.85 7.91 15.05
CA SER A 22 -2.31 7.94 14.85
C SER A 22 -2.95 6.56 15.00
N CYS A 23 -2.31 5.50 14.49
CA CYS A 23 -2.81 4.14 14.60
C CYS A 23 -2.73 3.61 16.04
N TRP A 24 -1.63 3.87 16.74
CA TRP A 24 -1.44 3.43 18.13
C TRP A 24 -2.32 4.21 19.12
N GLU A 25 -2.60 5.49 18.87
CA GLU A 25 -3.57 6.26 19.65
C GLU A 25 -5.00 5.68 19.54
N GLN A 26 -5.42 5.30 18.33
CA GLN A 26 -6.70 4.60 18.13
C GLN A 26 -6.72 3.23 18.79
N ALA A 27 -5.57 2.52 18.81
CA ALA A 27 -5.43 1.27 19.54
C ALA A 27 -5.61 1.52 21.06
N ARG A 28 -4.93 2.53 21.62
CA ARG A 28 -5.04 2.92 23.03
C ARG A 28 -6.48 3.23 23.44
N ALA A 29 -7.25 3.85 22.55
CA ALA A 29 -8.66 4.15 22.81
C ALA A 29 -9.55 2.90 22.90
N LEU A 30 -9.17 1.79 22.24
CA LEU A 30 -9.91 0.53 22.27
C LEU A 30 -9.49 -0.38 23.43
N ASP A 31 -8.22 -0.33 23.82
CA ASP A 31 -7.68 -1.11 24.94
C ASP A 31 -6.59 -0.28 25.66
N PRO A 32 -7.02 0.49 26.69
CA PRO A 32 -6.13 1.39 27.42
C PRO A 32 -5.09 0.70 28.30
N GLU A 33 -5.25 -0.60 28.60
CA GLU A 33 -4.30 -1.36 29.44
C GLU A 33 -3.25 -2.09 28.61
N ASN A 34 -3.29 -1.95 27.27
CA ASN A 34 -2.36 -2.61 26.39
C ASN A 34 -0.96 -2.01 26.48
N GLN A 35 -0.07 -2.67 27.21
CA GLN A 35 1.30 -2.21 27.44
C GLN A 35 2.07 -1.95 26.13
N ALA A 36 1.92 -2.83 25.12
CA ALA A 36 2.61 -2.68 23.85
C ALA A 36 2.25 -1.37 23.12
N VAL A 37 1.00 -0.90 23.23
CA VAL A 37 0.59 0.39 22.64
C VAL A 37 1.30 1.54 23.32
N HIS A 38 1.43 1.49 24.65
CA HIS A 38 2.11 2.54 25.41
C HIS A 38 3.60 2.58 25.05
N ASP A 39 4.24 1.42 25.01
CA ASP A 39 5.67 1.30 24.67
C ASP A 39 5.96 1.81 23.23
N TYR A 40 5.09 1.47 22.26
CA TYR A 40 5.22 1.96 20.89
C TYR A 40 4.97 3.47 20.77
N LEU A 41 3.94 4.00 21.44
CA LEU A 41 3.68 5.45 21.46
C LEU A 41 4.82 6.23 22.12
N GLU A 42 5.37 5.73 23.22
CA GLU A 42 6.52 6.33 23.88
C GLU A 42 7.71 6.44 22.91
N THR A 43 8.07 5.32 22.27
CA THR A 43 9.15 5.26 21.28
C THR A 43 8.91 6.23 20.12
N ALA A 44 7.71 6.24 19.52
CA ALA A 44 7.44 7.14 18.40
C ALA A 44 7.35 8.62 18.81
N TYR A 45 6.90 8.95 20.02
CA TYR A 45 6.92 10.33 20.50
C TYR A 45 8.35 10.81 20.78
N GLU A 46 9.22 9.94 21.29
CA GLU A 46 10.65 10.24 21.46
C GLU A 46 11.33 10.51 20.12
N GLU A 47 11.02 9.72 19.11
CA GLU A 47 11.55 9.88 17.75
C GLU A 47 10.94 11.05 16.97
N ASN A 48 9.65 11.36 17.17
CA ASN A 48 8.96 12.49 16.52
C ASN A 48 9.36 13.85 17.14
N GLY A 49 10.05 13.84 18.28
CA GLY A 49 10.74 15.00 18.83
C GLY A 49 10.57 15.13 20.34
N GLY A 50 11.69 15.30 21.07
CA GLY A 50 11.75 15.58 22.51
C GLY A 50 11.01 16.82 23.05
N ALA A 51 9.95 17.30 22.40
CA ALA A 51 8.94 18.17 22.98
C ALA A 51 7.65 18.13 22.14
N ARG A 52 6.62 17.40 22.61
CA ARG A 52 5.37 17.96 23.18
C ARG A 52 4.38 16.83 23.47
N LYS A 53 4.28 16.47 24.74
CA LYS A 53 3.20 15.65 25.30
C LYS A 53 1.83 16.15 24.79
N PRO A 54 0.95 15.31 24.21
CA PRO A 54 -0.39 15.74 23.85
C PRO A 54 -1.18 16.15 25.11
N PRO A 55 -2.13 17.11 24.99
CA PRO A 55 -2.89 17.63 26.12
C PRO A 55 -3.64 16.50 26.82
N ALA A 56 -3.66 16.57 28.16
CA ALA A 56 -4.40 15.66 29.02
C ALA A 56 -5.84 15.44 28.50
N PRO A 57 -6.41 14.23 28.69
CA PRO A 57 -7.76 13.92 28.21
C PRO A 57 -8.72 14.98 28.74
N VAL A 58 -9.43 15.64 27.82
CA VAL A 58 -10.53 16.55 28.13
C VAL A 58 -11.59 15.76 28.90
N THR A 59 -11.62 15.97 30.21
CA THR A 59 -12.68 15.49 31.08
C THR A 59 -13.95 16.28 30.80
N ALA A 60 -14.80 15.74 29.93
CA ALA A 60 -16.20 16.14 29.86
C ALA A 60 -16.99 15.35 30.92
N GLY A 61 -17.07 15.88 32.14
CA GLY A 61 -18.25 15.65 33.00
C GLY A 61 -19.40 16.59 32.57
N PRO A 62 -20.64 16.50 33.13
CA PRO A 62 -20.89 16.12 34.54
C PRO A 62 -22.20 15.34 34.87
N ARG A 63 -22.33 15.03 36.17
CA ARG A 63 -23.46 14.51 37.00
C ARG A 63 -23.59 12.97 37.08
N ALA A 64 -23.80 12.35 38.24
CA ALA A 64 -24.60 12.80 39.39
C ALA A 64 -24.05 12.37 40.77
N THR A 65 -24.64 13.00 41.77
CA THR A 65 -24.39 13.06 43.22
C THR A 65 -24.74 11.80 44.02
N GLY A 66 -24.00 11.55 45.10
CA GLY A 66 -24.40 10.70 46.24
C GLY A 66 -23.27 10.49 47.28
N PRO A 67 -23.43 10.82 48.58
CA PRO A 67 -22.33 10.91 49.54
C PRO A 67 -22.26 9.78 50.60
N ALA A 68 -21.19 9.85 51.43
CA ALA A 68 -20.92 9.20 52.73
C ALA A 68 -20.19 7.85 52.70
N ALA A 69 -19.27 7.49 53.62
CA ALA A 69 -18.36 8.15 54.57
C ALA A 69 -17.57 7.00 55.26
N GLY A 70 -16.29 7.15 55.59
CA GLY A 70 -15.63 6.30 56.60
C GLY A 70 -14.16 5.89 56.34
N ARG A 71 -13.24 6.61 57.01
CA ARG A 71 -11.77 6.44 57.23
C ARG A 71 -11.36 5.10 57.92
N PRO A 72 -10.06 4.84 58.26
CA PRO A 72 -8.76 5.16 57.63
C PRO A 72 -7.69 3.99 57.70
N ALA A 73 -6.49 4.27 57.15
CA ALA A 73 -5.14 3.87 57.59
C ALA A 73 -4.42 2.60 57.02
N GLN A 74 -3.28 2.93 56.39
CA GLN A 74 -2.07 2.22 55.92
C GLN A 74 -1.39 1.24 56.92
N PRO A 75 -0.46 0.33 56.52
CA PRO A 75 0.83 0.70 55.88
C PRO A 75 1.44 -0.25 54.83
N ALA A 76 2.42 0.33 54.12
CA ALA A 76 3.35 -0.32 53.21
C ALA A 76 4.20 -1.42 53.88
N PRO A 77 4.79 -2.30 53.06
CA PRO A 77 6.18 -2.68 53.30
C PRO A 77 7.08 -2.37 52.10
N THR A 78 8.14 -1.63 52.38
CA THR A 78 9.41 -1.60 51.64
C THR A 78 9.99 -3.00 51.47
N GLY A 79 10.47 -3.35 50.27
CA GLY A 79 11.20 -4.60 50.09
C GLY A 79 11.84 -4.76 48.71
N ARG A 80 13.08 -4.27 48.59
CA ARG A 80 14.14 -4.69 47.66
C ARG A 80 13.92 -4.53 46.14
N ILE A 81 14.63 -3.54 45.60
CA ILE A 81 15.30 -3.64 44.31
C ILE A 81 16.31 -4.79 44.41
N VAL A 82 16.07 -5.87 43.66
CA VAL A 82 17.12 -6.82 43.27
C VAL A 82 17.25 -6.65 41.76
N THR A 83 18.33 -5.99 41.36
CA THR A 83 18.93 -6.20 40.05
C THR A 83 19.64 -7.53 40.10
N ASP A 84 19.23 -8.49 39.29
CA ASP A 84 20.14 -9.48 38.70
C ASP A 84 19.47 -10.15 37.49
N ASP A 85 20.32 -10.69 36.65
CA ASP A 85 20.20 -10.94 35.22
C ASP A 85 19.10 -11.90 34.74
N ASP A 86 18.83 -11.76 33.43
CA ASP A 86 18.29 -12.78 32.52
C ASP A 86 16.83 -13.21 32.72
N ASP A 87 15.92 -12.52 32.05
CA ASP A 87 14.65 -13.13 31.64
C ASP A 87 14.20 -12.51 30.32
N THR A 88 14.55 -13.21 29.24
CA THR A 88 13.95 -13.05 27.91
C THR A 88 12.42 -12.97 28.07
N PRO A 89 11.70 -11.95 27.54
CA PRO A 89 10.26 -11.93 27.63
C PRO A 89 9.72 -13.16 26.89
N LYS A 90 9.13 -14.08 27.65
CA LYS A 90 8.47 -15.28 27.13
C LYS A 90 7.55 -14.87 26.00
N SER A 91 7.90 -15.30 24.79
CA SER A 91 7.07 -15.21 23.60
C SER A 91 5.67 -15.66 23.96
N GLY A 92 4.75 -14.69 24.00
CA GLY A 92 3.31 -14.98 23.94
C GLY A 92 3.02 -15.81 22.69
N PRO A 93 1.85 -16.46 22.62
CA PRO A 93 1.52 -17.37 21.52
C PRO A 93 1.81 -16.66 20.19
N ILE A 94 2.68 -17.28 19.38
CA ILE A 94 2.94 -16.85 18.01
C ILE A 94 1.63 -17.05 17.26
N ILE A 95 0.81 -16.01 17.23
CA ILE A 95 -0.35 -15.90 16.37
C ILE A 95 0.24 -15.66 14.98
N GLU A 96 0.58 -16.77 14.32
CA GLU A 96 1.01 -16.86 12.94
C GLU A 96 -0.18 -16.46 12.06
N PHE A 97 -0.34 -15.16 11.81
CA PHE A 97 -1.45 -14.63 11.02
C PHE A 97 -0.97 -13.48 10.13
N ASP A 98 -1.16 -13.74 8.84
CA ASP A 98 -0.62 -13.06 7.67
C ASP A 98 -0.94 -11.56 7.68
N ALA A 99 0.10 -10.75 7.88
CA ALA A 99 0.03 -9.29 7.82
C ALA A 99 -0.23 -8.73 6.41
N GLU A 100 -0.27 -9.62 5.40
CA GLU A 100 -0.37 -9.30 3.98
C GLU A 100 -1.78 -8.89 3.53
N ASP A 101 -2.82 -9.15 4.35
CA ASP A 101 -4.23 -8.97 3.97
C ASP A 101 -4.90 -7.68 4.51
N ASP A 102 -4.15 -6.77 5.14
CA ASP A 102 -4.71 -5.46 5.51
C ASP A 102 -4.71 -4.49 4.31
N PRO A 103 -5.88 -4.02 3.85
CA PRO A 103 -5.99 -3.21 2.64
C PRO A 103 -5.33 -1.83 2.74
N ASP A 104 -5.11 -1.28 3.94
CA ASP A 104 -4.35 -0.04 4.09
C ASP A 104 -2.84 -0.30 3.95
N THR A 105 -2.36 -1.41 4.52
CA THR A 105 -0.98 -1.89 4.33
C THR A 105 -0.71 -2.20 2.85
N GLN A 106 -1.65 -2.86 2.16
CA GLN A 106 -1.55 -3.13 0.72
C GLN A 106 -1.52 -1.84 -0.11
N LEU A 107 -2.33 -0.85 0.25
CA LEU A 107 -2.29 0.46 -0.40
C LEU A 107 -0.92 1.13 -0.20
N GLN A 108 -0.37 1.09 1.00
CA GLN A 108 0.94 1.69 1.29
C GLN A 108 2.07 1.02 0.50
N LEU A 109 2.07 -0.31 0.40
CA LEU A 109 3.03 -1.04 -0.42
C LEU A 109 2.92 -0.59 -1.89
N ALA A 110 1.70 -0.45 -2.40
CA ALA A 110 1.45 0.04 -3.76
C ALA A 110 1.98 1.46 -3.98
N LEU A 111 1.81 2.34 -2.99
CA LEU A 111 2.35 3.70 -3.03
C LEU A 111 3.88 3.74 -2.94
N GLN A 112 4.49 2.80 -2.23
CA GLN A 112 5.95 2.66 -2.19
C GLN A 112 6.48 2.22 -3.56
N SER A 113 5.89 1.18 -4.15
CA SER A 113 6.19 0.74 -5.53
C SER A 113 6.05 1.90 -6.53
N TYR A 114 5.04 2.75 -6.37
CA TYR A 114 4.87 3.95 -7.19
C TYR A 114 6.01 4.96 -7.03
N LYS A 115 6.40 5.29 -5.79
CA LYS A 115 7.50 6.23 -5.48
C LYS A 115 8.84 5.75 -6.04
N GLU A 116 9.06 4.44 -6.05
CA GLU A 116 10.26 3.81 -6.61
C GLU A 116 10.26 3.74 -8.14
N GLY A 117 9.18 4.17 -8.80
CA GLY A 117 9.01 4.09 -10.25
C GLY A 117 8.66 2.69 -10.77
N ARG A 118 8.36 1.74 -9.88
CA ARG A 118 7.91 0.38 -10.22
C ARG A 118 6.43 0.38 -10.55
N PHE A 119 6.07 1.05 -11.64
CA PHE A 119 4.67 1.32 -11.99
C PHE A 119 3.84 0.07 -12.31
N ASP A 120 4.44 -0.99 -12.86
CA ASP A 120 3.74 -2.25 -13.11
C ASP A 120 3.38 -2.99 -11.81
N ASP A 121 4.28 -2.97 -10.81
CA ASP A 121 4.00 -3.53 -9.48
C ASP A 121 2.93 -2.69 -8.77
N ALA A 122 3.08 -1.37 -8.76
CA ALA A 122 2.09 -0.45 -8.19
C ALA A 122 0.70 -0.63 -8.82
N TRP A 123 0.63 -0.85 -10.14
CA TRP A 123 -0.63 -1.10 -10.84
C TRP A 123 -1.29 -2.40 -10.37
N ARG A 124 -0.52 -3.48 -10.22
CA ARG A 124 -1.02 -4.78 -9.73
C ARG A 124 -1.56 -4.64 -8.31
N GLU A 125 -0.74 -4.08 -7.42
CA GLU A 125 -1.05 -3.92 -6.00
C GLU A 125 -2.28 -3.03 -5.79
N LEU A 126 -2.37 -1.88 -6.48
CA LEU A 126 -3.56 -1.02 -6.42
C LEU A 126 -4.82 -1.69 -6.98
N ASN A 127 -4.70 -2.51 -8.04
CA ASN A 127 -5.85 -3.26 -8.56
C ASN A 127 -6.34 -4.31 -7.56
N ASP A 128 -5.44 -4.92 -6.81
CA ASP A 128 -5.82 -5.90 -5.78
C ASP A 128 -6.55 -5.21 -4.62
N VAL A 129 -6.09 -4.02 -4.20
CA VAL A 129 -6.83 -3.17 -3.24
C VAL A 129 -8.19 -2.73 -3.80
N ALA A 130 -8.26 -2.36 -5.08
CA ALA A 130 -9.52 -1.94 -5.71
C ALA A 130 -10.54 -3.08 -5.81
N LYS A 131 -10.10 -4.34 -5.97
CA LYS A 131 -10.99 -5.51 -5.95
C LYS A 131 -11.62 -5.72 -4.58
N SER A 132 -10.85 -5.55 -3.50
CA SER A 132 -11.35 -5.69 -2.13
C SER A 132 -12.16 -4.47 -1.68
N GLN A 133 -11.85 -3.28 -2.19
CA GLN A 133 -12.54 -2.02 -1.86
C GLN A 133 -12.89 -1.18 -3.11
N PRO A 134 -13.91 -1.57 -3.90
CA PRO A 134 -14.23 -0.89 -5.16
C PRO A 134 -14.66 0.57 -4.99
N SER A 135 -15.23 0.93 -3.84
CA SER A 135 -15.74 2.28 -3.53
C SER A 135 -14.67 3.24 -2.98
N ARG A 136 -13.42 2.78 -2.79
CA ARG A 136 -12.34 3.57 -2.20
C ARG A 136 -11.79 4.57 -3.23
N LEU A 137 -12.15 5.85 -3.09
CA LEU A 137 -11.91 6.89 -4.09
C LEU A 137 -10.42 7.27 -4.24
N ASP A 138 -9.65 7.20 -3.16
CA ASP A 138 -8.20 7.43 -3.17
C ASP A 138 -7.47 6.42 -4.07
N VAL A 139 -7.81 5.12 -3.97
CA VAL A 139 -7.25 4.06 -4.83
C VAL A 139 -7.59 4.29 -6.30
N GLN A 140 -8.82 4.71 -6.62
CA GLN A 140 -9.19 5.06 -8.00
C GLN A 140 -8.36 6.23 -8.54
N GLY A 141 -8.10 7.24 -7.70
CA GLY A 141 -7.19 8.33 -8.04
C GLY A 141 -5.77 7.86 -8.32
N TYR A 142 -5.19 7.03 -7.44
CA TYR A 142 -3.86 6.48 -7.63
C TYR A 142 -3.76 5.57 -8.87
N LEU A 143 -4.78 4.75 -9.14
CA LEU A 143 -4.83 3.93 -10.36
C LEU A 143 -4.73 4.82 -11.60
N GLN A 144 -5.42 5.96 -11.63
CA GLN A 144 -5.35 6.89 -12.75
C GLN A 144 -3.95 7.52 -12.91
N LEU A 145 -3.26 7.83 -11.81
CA LEU A 145 -1.87 8.32 -11.83
C LEU A 145 -0.91 7.25 -12.36
N VAL A 146 -0.95 6.03 -11.81
CA VAL A 146 -0.12 4.91 -12.27
C VAL A 146 -0.37 4.60 -13.74
N ARG A 147 -1.63 4.63 -14.17
CA ARG A 147 -2.01 4.44 -15.56
C ARG A 147 -1.38 5.48 -16.49
N ASN A 148 -1.32 6.74 -16.07
CA ASN A 148 -0.68 7.80 -16.84
C ASN A 148 0.83 7.56 -16.95
N GLU A 149 1.50 7.26 -15.84
CA GLU A 149 2.95 7.00 -15.81
C GLU A 149 3.35 5.79 -16.68
N ARG A 150 2.56 4.70 -16.63
CA ARG A 150 2.76 3.53 -17.50
C ARG A 150 2.60 3.91 -18.97
N ALA A 151 1.56 4.68 -19.32
CA ALA A 151 1.36 5.17 -20.68
C ALA A 151 2.55 6.01 -21.18
N GLN A 152 3.10 6.89 -20.33
CA GLN A 152 4.28 7.68 -20.67
C GLN A 152 5.51 6.79 -20.86
N THR A 153 5.69 5.79 -20.00
CA THR A 153 6.80 4.84 -20.08
C THR A 153 6.76 4.07 -21.40
N TRP A 154 5.61 3.52 -21.78
CA TRP A 154 5.46 2.83 -23.05
C TRP A 154 5.57 3.76 -24.26
N ALA A 155 5.03 4.98 -24.18
CA ALA A 155 5.21 5.94 -25.26
C ALA A 155 6.69 6.26 -25.50
N LYS A 156 7.50 6.38 -24.44
CA LYS A 156 8.96 6.54 -24.54
C LYS A 156 9.64 5.30 -25.11
N GLU A 157 9.25 4.10 -24.65
CA GLU A 157 9.78 2.82 -25.15
C GLU A 157 9.49 2.61 -26.65
N ILE A 158 8.28 2.95 -27.09
CA ILE A 158 7.84 2.82 -28.48
C ILE A 158 8.60 3.81 -29.39
N GLY A 159 8.78 5.04 -28.91
CA GLY A 159 9.49 6.09 -29.63
C GLY A 159 8.64 6.79 -30.69
N ASP A 160 9.17 6.91 -31.90
CA ASP A 160 8.53 7.64 -33.00
C ASP A 160 7.20 7.03 -33.41
N GLN A 161 6.10 7.77 -33.17
CA GLN A 161 4.75 7.32 -33.51
C GLN A 161 4.46 7.35 -35.02
N GLY A 162 5.31 8.00 -35.82
CA GLY A 162 5.23 7.93 -37.29
C GLY A 162 5.75 6.61 -37.87
N ARG A 163 6.43 5.77 -37.06
CA ARG A 163 6.99 4.49 -37.53
C ARG A 163 5.87 3.53 -37.93
N VAL A 164 6.00 2.99 -39.14
CA VAL A 164 5.14 1.93 -39.69
C VAL A 164 5.57 0.59 -39.12
N LEU A 165 4.66 -0.08 -38.41
CA LEU A 165 4.96 -1.35 -37.77
C LEU A 165 4.88 -2.52 -38.75
N ARG A 166 5.81 -3.46 -38.65
CA ARG A 166 5.87 -4.70 -39.43
C ARG A 166 5.94 -5.91 -38.53
N ARG A 167 5.32 -7.01 -38.95
CA ARG A 167 5.39 -8.28 -38.23
C ARG A 167 6.67 -9.03 -38.58
N ARG A 168 7.35 -9.54 -37.55
CA ARG A 168 8.61 -10.30 -37.68
C ARG A 168 8.44 -11.81 -37.70
N ILE A 169 7.33 -12.29 -37.12
CA ILE A 169 7.05 -13.73 -37.01
C ILE A 169 6.08 -14.22 -38.08
N SER A 170 6.18 -15.51 -38.40
CA SER A 170 5.30 -16.23 -39.30
C SER A 170 3.95 -16.54 -38.67
N THR A 171 2.93 -16.81 -39.50
CA THR A 171 1.60 -17.22 -39.01
C THR A 171 1.65 -18.47 -38.13
N ALA A 172 2.54 -19.42 -38.43
CA ALA A 172 2.70 -20.64 -37.64
C ALA A 172 3.26 -20.38 -36.23
N GLU A 173 4.11 -19.35 -36.07
CA GLU A 173 4.62 -18.92 -34.77
C GLU A 173 3.54 -18.19 -33.97
N ILE A 174 2.73 -17.34 -34.63
CA ILE A 174 1.59 -16.66 -33.99
C ILE A 174 0.65 -17.67 -33.34
N MET A 175 0.35 -18.79 -34.02
CA MET A 175 -0.53 -19.84 -33.50
C MET A 175 -0.01 -20.53 -32.22
N LYS A 176 1.29 -20.42 -31.94
CA LYS A 176 1.91 -20.95 -30.72
C LYS A 176 1.86 -19.95 -29.56
N LEU A 177 1.60 -18.67 -29.84
CA LEU A 177 1.52 -17.63 -28.81
C LEU A 177 0.19 -17.70 -28.06
N LYS A 178 0.27 -17.48 -26.74
CA LYS A 178 -0.92 -17.28 -25.90
C LYS A 178 -1.28 -15.80 -25.88
N LEU A 179 -1.86 -15.32 -26.98
CA LEU A 179 -2.32 -13.93 -27.09
C LEU A 179 -3.70 -13.76 -26.46
N LYS A 180 -3.89 -12.64 -25.77
CA LYS A 180 -5.24 -12.19 -25.41
C LYS A 180 -6.00 -11.74 -26.67
N PRO A 181 -7.35 -11.71 -26.65
CA PRO A 181 -8.13 -11.31 -27.82
C PRO A 181 -7.77 -9.94 -28.39
N ASP A 182 -7.51 -8.97 -27.51
CA ASP A 182 -7.10 -7.61 -27.88
C ASP A 182 -5.68 -7.55 -28.46
N GLU A 183 -4.75 -8.33 -27.91
CA GLU A 183 -3.38 -8.47 -28.42
C GLU A 183 -3.37 -9.11 -29.82
N GLY A 184 -4.18 -10.15 -30.03
CA GLY A 184 -4.34 -10.78 -31.33
C GLY A 184 -4.97 -9.87 -32.37
N PHE A 185 -5.98 -9.09 -31.97
CA PHE A 185 -6.60 -8.08 -32.83
C PHE A 185 -5.60 -6.99 -33.23
N MET A 186 -4.83 -6.46 -32.27
CA MET A 186 -3.78 -5.47 -32.56
C MET A 186 -2.74 -6.02 -33.53
N LEU A 187 -2.26 -7.26 -33.30
CA LEU A 187 -1.30 -7.90 -34.18
C LEU A 187 -1.85 -8.12 -35.60
N ALA A 188 -3.14 -8.38 -35.75
CA ALA A 188 -3.79 -8.51 -37.06
C ALA A 188 -3.85 -7.19 -37.84
N GLN A 189 -3.81 -6.04 -37.15
CA GLN A 189 -3.73 -4.71 -37.78
C GLN A 189 -2.31 -4.36 -38.25
N VAL A 190 -1.28 -5.05 -37.74
CA VAL A 190 0.12 -4.82 -38.14
C VAL A 190 0.36 -5.52 -39.49
N ASP A 191 -0.05 -4.86 -40.56
CA ASP A 191 0.07 -5.33 -41.95
C ASP A 191 1.25 -4.70 -42.72
N GLY A 192 2.05 -3.85 -42.07
CA GLY A 192 3.15 -3.13 -42.69
C GLY A 192 2.75 -1.83 -43.39
N ARG A 193 1.52 -1.34 -43.20
CA ARG A 193 1.04 -0.06 -43.75
C ARG A 193 0.69 0.97 -42.70
N LEU A 194 0.20 0.54 -41.53
CA LEU A 194 -0.24 1.44 -40.48
C LEU A 194 0.94 1.91 -39.62
N SER A 195 1.00 3.22 -39.36
CA SER A 195 1.89 3.79 -38.36
C SER A 195 1.39 3.51 -36.94
N ILE A 196 2.26 3.67 -35.95
CA ILE A 196 1.86 3.62 -34.53
C ILE A 196 0.74 4.66 -34.25
N ALA A 197 0.84 5.86 -34.82
CA ALA A 197 -0.17 6.90 -34.67
C ALA A 197 -1.53 6.48 -35.26
N ASP A 198 -1.51 5.81 -36.42
CA ASP A 198 -2.72 5.26 -37.03
C ASP A 198 -3.34 4.17 -36.16
N LEU A 199 -2.53 3.24 -35.65
CA LEU A 199 -2.99 2.18 -34.74
C LEU A 199 -3.60 2.75 -33.46
N ILE A 200 -2.99 3.78 -32.87
CA ILE A 200 -3.55 4.48 -31.70
C ILE A 200 -4.90 5.15 -32.04
N SER A 201 -5.02 5.73 -33.23
CA SER A 201 -6.23 6.48 -33.65
C SER A 201 -7.38 5.57 -34.08
N LEU A 202 -7.08 4.40 -34.66
CA LEU A 202 -8.05 3.44 -35.17
C LEU A 202 -8.45 2.37 -34.15
N SER A 203 -7.67 2.23 -33.06
CA SER A 203 -7.97 1.28 -32.00
C SER A 203 -9.29 1.66 -31.31
N THR A 204 -10.19 0.68 -31.24
CA THR A 204 -11.40 0.77 -30.41
C THR A 204 -11.10 0.62 -28.92
N SER A 205 -9.87 0.25 -28.58
CA SER A 205 -9.42 0.12 -27.20
C SER A 205 -8.99 1.48 -26.65
N ASP A 206 -8.94 1.55 -25.33
CA ASP A 206 -8.32 2.70 -24.66
C ASP A 206 -6.86 2.93 -25.14
N ARG A 207 -6.46 4.21 -25.24
CA ARG A 207 -5.13 4.62 -25.71
C ARG A 207 -4.01 3.98 -24.88
N VAL A 208 -4.17 3.93 -23.56
CA VAL A 208 -3.15 3.37 -22.66
C VAL A 208 -2.99 1.87 -22.91
N ARG A 209 -4.11 1.16 -23.10
CA ARG A 209 -4.10 -0.27 -23.45
C ARG A 209 -3.44 -0.51 -24.81
N THR A 210 -3.69 0.36 -25.79
CA THR A 210 -3.07 0.26 -27.12
C THR A 210 -1.54 0.41 -27.04
N LEU A 211 -1.07 1.41 -26.28
CA LEU A 211 0.37 1.58 -26.03
C LEU A 211 0.98 0.37 -25.31
N GLU A 212 0.30 -0.18 -24.30
CA GLU A 212 0.75 -1.38 -23.58
C GLU A 212 0.97 -2.56 -24.53
N ILE A 213 -0.01 -2.83 -25.40
CA ILE A 213 0.05 -3.94 -26.36
C ILE A 213 1.18 -3.73 -27.36
N ILE A 214 1.30 -2.53 -27.94
CA ILE A 214 2.36 -2.23 -28.90
C ILE A 214 3.74 -2.39 -28.26
N ALA A 215 3.97 -1.83 -27.06
CA ALA A 215 5.23 -1.96 -26.34
C ALA A 215 5.55 -3.43 -26.03
N LYS A 216 4.57 -4.21 -25.55
CA LYS A 216 4.71 -5.64 -25.32
C LYS A 216 5.14 -6.38 -26.59
N LEU A 217 4.45 -6.18 -27.71
CA LEU A 217 4.74 -6.87 -28.96
C LEU A 217 6.13 -6.51 -29.54
N ILE A 218 6.58 -5.27 -29.36
CA ILE A 218 7.95 -4.85 -29.72
C ILE A 218 8.98 -5.54 -28.83
N ARG A 219 8.76 -5.54 -27.51
CA ARG A 219 9.65 -6.17 -26.53
C ARG A 219 9.78 -7.68 -26.76
N ASP A 220 8.68 -8.33 -27.09
CA ASP A 220 8.62 -9.75 -27.44
C ASP A 220 9.16 -10.04 -28.85
N GLN A 221 9.63 -9.02 -29.58
CA GLN A 221 10.18 -9.10 -30.94
C GLN A 221 9.18 -9.67 -31.97
N ILE A 222 7.89 -9.52 -31.71
CA ILE A 222 6.81 -9.95 -32.60
C ILE A 222 6.63 -8.94 -33.74
N ILE A 223 6.82 -7.66 -33.44
CA ILE A 223 6.73 -6.54 -34.38
C ILE A 223 7.94 -5.58 -34.25
N GLU A 224 8.20 -4.80 -35.30
CA GLU A 224 9.20 -3.71 -35.34
C GLU A 224 8.70 -2.48 -36.09
#